data_AF-A0A960SQV5-F1
#
_entry.id   AF-A0A960SQV5-F1
#
_cell.length_a   1.000
_cell.length_b   1.000
_cell.length_c   1.000
_cell.angle_alpha   90.00
_cell.angle_beta   90.00
_cell.angle_gamma   90.00
#
_symmetry.space_group_name_H-M   'P 1'
#
loop_
_entity.id
_entity.type
_entity.pdbx_description
1 polymer ?
#
loop_
_entity_poly.entity_id
_entity_poly.type
_entity_poly.pdbx_seq_one_letter_code
_entity_poly.pdbx_strand_id
1 'polypeptide(L)'
;MTRESCRPPMAFRVLSLLLLAGTLTTLSGCRSSQPRPEGLSLDQAFFTEKLAEIDQVIDAAIADKKCPGGVLWIEREGAVYSRALGRRAVVPEPEPMTLDTIFDLASLTKVMACTPAVMLLVEEGRLDLDAPVAKYLPAFAAHGKDAITLRQLLTHTSGLRPDVSLKPDWEGFEAALRLACAEQLRAQPDERFIYSDTGPIVLAAIVQGVSGVPFDAFLARRVYGPLGMVDTGFNPPAGKRGRIAPTTIENGAPVRGVVHDPRARRMNGVAGHAGLFASAADVARYARMMLHQGELDGVRIFQPGTVQLMTGIRTPAPIPQRRGLGWDIDSGYAGQRGALFPVGGYGHTGWTGTSLWIDPFSRTFVIFLSNRNHPDESGSVLALRRQIGTLAAEAVRDFNFAHVPGALPRSDSASQSSAARDAETVEVLNGIDVLVKQAFAPLKGRRVGLITNHTGHDRFRNPTIDLLHGAKEVELKALFSPEHGIRGTVDAHVADGTDAQTGLPVYSLYDSTRSPQPQELAGLDALVFDIQDIGCRFYTYISTMGLAMEAAAAANLDFFVLDRVNP
;
A
#
# COMPACT_ATOMS: atom_id res chain seq x y z
N MET A 1 -79.24 -4.96 0.13
CA MET A 1 -80.09 -3.96 -0.56
C MET A 1 -80.68 -3.04 0.49
N THR A 2 -80.07 -1.88 0.71
CA THR A 2 -80.64 -0.77 1.48
C THR A 2 -79.98 0.51 0.99
N ARG A 3 -80.83 1.50 0.71
CA ARG A 3 -80.60 2.82 0.09
C ARG A 3 -79.80 3.73 1.07
N GLU A 4 -79.15 4.83 0.70
CA GLU A 4 -79.72 6.05 0.08
C GLU A 4 -78.64 6.97 -0.54
N SER A 5 -79.16 7.82 -1.42
CA SER A 5 -78.51 8.71 -2.39
C SER A 5 -78.10 10.08 -1.85
N CYS A 6 -77.01 10.62 -2.40
CA CYS A 6 -76.47 11.95 -2.14
C CYS A 6 -76.81 12.92 -3.31
N ARG A 7 -77.21 14.17 -2.99
CA ARG A 7 -77.22 15.34 -3.91
C ARG A 7 -76.92 16.64 -3.13
N PRO A 8 -76.43 17.71 -3.79
CA PRO A 8 -75.55 18.74 -3.20
C PRO A 8 -76.27 20.08 -2.89
N PRO A 9 -75.59 21.09 -2.31
CA PRO A 9 -76.13 22.45 -2.22
C PRO A 9 -75.39 23.52 -3.05
N MET A 10 -76.18 24.55 -3.38
CA MET A 10 -75.89 25.81 -4.08
C MET A 10 -75.12 26.83 -3.23
N ALA A 11 -74.49 27.77 -3.92
CA ALA A 11 -73.95 29.03 -3.42
C ALA A 11 -75.02 30.15 -3.36
N PHE A 12 -74.84 31.16 -2.48
CA PHE A 12 -74.74 32.61 -2.83
C PHE A 12 -74.71 33.52 -1.57
N ARG A 13 -73.55 34.22 -1.38
CA ARG A 13 -73.29 35.67 -1.11
C ARG A 13 -74.17 36.44 -0.09
N VAL A 14 -73.66 37.35 0.76
CA VAL A 14 -73.09 38.72 0.52
C VAL A 14 -72.70 39.23 1.95
N LEU A 15 -71.60 39.94 2.28
CA LEU A 15 -71.26 41.36 2.03
C LEU A 15 -69.86 41.66 2.62
N SER A 16 -69.12 42.55 1.98
CA SER A 16 -67.84 43.14 2.44
C SER A 16 -68.07 44.49 3.15
N LEU A 17 -67.19 44.91 4.08
CA LEU A 17 -66.40 46.17 4.01
C LEU A 17 -65.60 46.48 5.31
N LEU A 18 -64.30 46.77 5.09
CA LEU A 18 -63.41 47.81 5.67
C LEU A 18 -62.82 47.76 7.11
N LEU A 19 -61.49 47.53 7.12
CA LEU A 19 -60.37 48.41 7.54
C LEU A 19 -60.12 48.74 9.04
N LEU A 20 -58.97 48.28 9.55
CA LEU A 20 -58.00 49.14 10.25
C LEU A 20 -56.56 48.59 10.13
N ALA A 21 -55.61 49.50 9.92
CA ALA A 21 -54.23 49.27 9.53
C ALA A 21 -53.31 48.83 10.69
N GLY A 22 -52.33 47.98 10.37
CA GLY A 22 -51.16 47.68 11.21
C GLY A 22 -50.02 47.21 10.31
N THR A 23 -48.97 48.01 10.24
CA THR A 23 -47.77 47.83 9.41
C THR A 23 -47.10 46.47 9.62
N LEU A 24 -47.10 45.61 8.60
CA LEU A 24 -46.23 44.45 8.51
C LEU A 24 -44.84 44.92 8.06
N THR A 25 -43.89 44.99 8.99
CA THR A 25 -42.47 45.03 8.67
C THR A 25 -42.07 43.64 8.16
N THR A 26 -41.86 43.54 6.85
CA THR A 26 -41.21 42.38 6.24
C THR A 26 -39.75 42.38 6.68
N LEU A 27 -39.41 41.59 7.71
CA LEU A 27 -38.04 41.16 7.97
C LEU A 27 -37.67 40.16 6.88
N SER A 28 -37.32 40.68 5.71
CA SER A 28 -36.53 39.98 4.72
C SER A 28 -35.14 39.80 5.32
N GLY A 29 -34.98 38.73 6.11
CA GLY A 29 -33.70 38.31 6.63
C GLY A 29 -32.85 37.85 5.45
N CYS A 30 -32.12 38.79 4.84
CA CYS A 30 -30.96 38.48 4.04
C CYS A 30 -30.03 37.65 4.92
N ARG A 31 -30.05 36.32 4.79
CA ARG A 31 -28.88 35.52 5.12
C ARG A 31 -27.81 35.99 4.15
N SER A 32 -26.98 36.92 4.60
CA SER A 32 -25.67 37.13 4.00
C SER A 32 -25.00 35.77 4.01
N SER A 33 -24.92 35.11 2.85
CA SER A 33 -23.91 34.09 2.63
C SER A 33 -22.60 34.82 2.83
N GLN A 34 -22.03 34.75 4.02
CA GLN A 34 -20.64 35.14 4.17
C GLN A 34 -19.88 34.29 3.14
N PRO A 35 -19.10 34.90 2.23
CA PRO A 35 -18.26 34.13 1.33
C PRO A 35 -17.45 33.18 2.21
N ARG A 36 -17.42 31.88 1.86
CA ARG A 36 -16.45 30.96 2.46
C ARG A 36 -15.09 31.67 2.40
N PRO A 37 -14.28 31.68 3.48
CA PRO A 37 -12.93 32.21 3.38
C PRO A 37 -12.28 31.57 2.16
N GLU A 38 -11.79 32.40 1.23
CA GLU A 38 -11.09 31.93 0.04
C GLU A 38 -9.96 31.03 0.52
N GLY A 39 -9.87 29.82 -0.04
CA GLY A 39 -8.82 28.87 0.32
C GLY A 39 -7.44 29.46 0.06
N LEU A 40 -6.41 28.88 0.67
CA LEU A 40 -5.03 29.32 0.42
C LEU A 40 -4.71 29.24 -1.09
N SER A 41 -3.92 30.20 -1.60
CA SER A 41 -3.28 30.01 -2.89
C SER A 41 -2.23 28.90 -2.82
N LEU A 42 -1.81 28.37 -3.97
CA LEU A 42 -0.81 27.30 -4.00
C LEU A 42 0.51 27.73 -3.33
N ASP A 43 0.98 28.94 -3.62
CA ASP A 43 2.24 29.49 -3.08
C ASP A 43 2.15 29.85 -1.59
N GLN A 44 0.95 30.10 -1.08
CA GLN A 44 0.70 30.29 0.35
C GLN A 44 0.67 28.94 1.09
N ALA A 45 0.11 27.90 0.47
CA ALA A 45 -0.01 26.60 1.09
C ALA A 45 1.29 25.78 1.03
N PHE A 46 2.07 25.93 -0.05
CA PHE A 46 3.18 25.04 -0.36
C PHE A 46 4.46 25.73 -0.87
N PHE A 47 5.60 25.08 -0.63
CA PHE A 47 6.86 25.29 -1.34
C PHE A 47 6.77 24.60 -2.71
N THR A 48 6.53 25.36 -3.77
CA THR A 48 6.32 24.83 -5.14
C THR A 48 7.50 24.03 -5.68
N GLU A 49 8.71 24.35 -5.26
CA GLU A 49 9.95 23.63 -5.56
C GLU A 49 9.92 22.20 -4.99
N LYS A 50 9.33 22.01 -3.81
CA LYS A 50 9.13 20.68 -3.22
C LYS A 50 8.03 19.91 -3.94
N LEU A 51 6.98 20.59 -4.40
CA LEU A 51 5.97 19.95 -5.26
C LEU A 51 6.56 19.47 -6.59
N ALA A 52 7.48 20.23 -7.19
CA ALA A 52 8.21 19.82 -8.38
C ALA A 52 9.17 18.63 -8.13
N GLU A 53 9.77 18.55 -6.94
CA GLU A 53 10.58 17.39 -6.52
C GLU A 53 9.72 16.10 -6.44
N ILE A 54 8.44 16.21 -6.04
CA ILE A 54 7.50 15.09 -6.05
C ILE A 54 7.26 14.58 -7.48
N ASP A 55 7.07 15.49 -8.43
CA ASP A 55 6.92 15.13 -9.85
C ASP A 55 8.16 14.34 -10.33
N GLN A 56 9.37 14.82 -9.99
CA GLN A 56 10.64 14.19 -10.38
C GLN A 56 10.80 12.78 -9.81
N VAL A 57 10.45 12.54 -8.53
CA VAL A 57 10.57 11.18 -7.96
C VAL A 57 9.53 10.22 -8.54
N ILE A 58 8.36 10.72 -8.95
CA ILE A 58 7.37 9.92 -9.67
C ILE A 58 7.88 9.58 -11.07
N ASP A 59 8.41 10.56 -11.81
CA ASP A 59 9.00 10.33 -13.14
C ASP A 59 10.18 9.35 -13.09
N ALA A 60 11.04 9.45 -12.07
CA ALA A 60 12.12 8.49 -11.84
C ALA A 60 11.58 7.07 -11.58
N ALA A 61 10.54 6.94 -10.75
CA ALA A 61 9.91 5.65 -10.50
C ALA A 61 9.23 5.05 -11.75
N ILE A 62 8.68 5.89 -12.63
CA ILE A 62 8.14 5.47 -13.92
C ILE A 62 9.26 5.00 -14.85
N ALA A 63 10.36 5.75 -14.94
CA ALA A 63 11.54 5.37 -15.72
C ALA A 63 12.15 4.03 -15.25
N ASP A 64 12.17 3.82 -13.92
CA ASP A 64 12.60 2.58 -13.27
C ASP A 64 11.57 1.44 -13.33
N LYS A 65 10.48 1.62 -14.09
CA LYS A 65 9.40 0.65 -14.29
C LYS A 65 8.75 0.18 -12.97
N LYS A 66 8.75 1.02 -11.94
CA LYS A 66 8.08 0.74 -10.67
C LYS A 66 6.56 0.84 -10.79
N CYS A 67 6.07 1.63 -11.74
CA CYS A 67 4.69 1.67 -12.20
C CYS A 67 4.64 2.29 -13.62
N PRO A 68 3.56 2.09 -14.39
CA PRO A 68 3.35 2.79 -15.67
C PRO A 68 3.20 4.31 -15.55
N GLY A 69 2.64 4.77 -14.43
CA GLY A 69 2.22 6.15 -14.22
C GLY A 69 1.28 6.25 -13.01
N GLY A 70 0.84 7.47 -12.72
CA GLY A 70 -0.11 7.72 -11.65
C GLY A 70 -0.70 9.12 -11.68
N VAL A 71 -1.76 9.31 -10.89
CA VAL A 71 -2.33 10.62 -10.58
C VAL A 71 -1.97 10.98 -9.13
N LEU A 72 -1.24 12.08 -8.97
CA LEU A 72 -0.93 12.71 -7.69
C LEU A 72 -1.97 13.80 -7.40
N TRP A 73 -2.45 13.85 -6.16
CA TRP A 73 -3.27 14.94 -5.63
C TRP A 73 -2.82 15.26 -4.21
N ILE A 74 -2.37 16.49 -3.99
CA ILE A 74 -2.02 17.02 -2.68
C ILE A 74 -2.89 18.25 -2.45
N GLU A 75 -3.48 18.34 -1.27
CA GLU A 75 -4.33 19.47 -0.95
C GLU A 75 -4.20 19.89 0.51
N ARG A 76 -4.21 21.21 0.72
CA ARG A 76 -4.19 21.83 2.03
C ARG A 76 -5.03 23.10 2.01
N GLU A 77 -6.03 23.18 2.88
CA GLU A 77 -6.86 24.39 3.06
C GLU A 77 -7.41 25.00 1.76
N GLY A 78 -7.84 24.13 0.83
CA GLY A 78 -8.38 24.53 -0.47
C GLY A 78 -7.34 24.74 -1.58
N ALA A 79 -6.05 24.82 -1.27
CA ALA A 79 -4.99 24.84 -2.27
C ALA A 79 -4.77 23.43 -2.84
N VAL A 80 -4.92 23.27 -4.15
CA VAL A 80 -4.84 21.97 -4.83
C VAL A 80 -3.60 21.90 -5.73
N TYR A 81 -2.79 20.88 -5.53
CA TYR A 81 -1.75 20.46 -6.45
C TYR A 81 -2.09 19.08 -7.03
N SER A 82 -2.34 19.01 -8.34
CA SER A 82 -2.65 17.75 -9.02
C SER A 82 -1.81 17.56 -10.28
N ARG A 83 -1.40 16.31 -10.52
CA ARG A 83 -0.59 15.91 -11.68
C ARG A 83 -1.00 14.55 -12.19
N ALA A 84 -1.04 14.40 -13.50
CA ALA A 84 -1.13 13.11 -14.19
C ALA A 84 0.23 12.83 -14.83
N LEU A 85 0.92 11.79 -14.36
CA LEU A 85 2.28 11.45 -14.81
C LEU A 85 2.31 10.06 -15.44
N GLY A 86 3.15 9.91 -16.46
CA GLY A 86 3.35 8.64 -17.16
C GLY A 86 2.16 8.20 -18.00
N ARG A 87 1.90 6.89 -17.99
CA ARG A 87 0.91 6.24 -18.85
C ARG A 87 -0.09 5.47 -18.00
N ARG A 88 -1.38 5.56 -18.34
CA ARG A 88 -2.37 4.65 -17.73
C ARG A 88 -2.26 3.24 -18.28
N ALA A 89 -1.80 3.07 -19.52
CA ALA A 89 -1.53 1.75 -20.08
C ALA A 89 -0.26 1.78 -20.93
N VAL A 90 0.55 0.73 -20.82
CA VAL A 90 1.73 0.52 -21.68
C VAL A 90 1.49 -0.48 -22.81
N VAL A 91 0.38 -1.22 -22.77
CA VAL A 91 -0.01 -2.24 -23.75
C VAL A 91 -1.55 -2.27 -23.91
N PRO A 92 -2.09 -2.73 -25.06
CA PRO A 92 -1.35 -3.06 -26.29
C PRO A 92 -0.66 -1.84 -26.91
N GLU A 93 -1.32 -0.69 -26.84
CA GLU A 93 -0.74 0.60 -27.19
C GLU A 93 -0.58 1.48 -25.95
N PRO A 94 0.48 2.30 -25.90
CA PRO A 94 0.64 3.30 -24.85
C PRO A 94 -0.51 4.31 -24.79
N GLU A 95 -1.14 4.45 -23.62
CA GLU A 95 -2.14 5.48 -23.36
C GLU A 95 -1.64 6.47 -22.30
N PRO A 96 -1.68 7.79 -22.56
CA PRO A 96 -1.24 8.77 -21.60
C PRO A 96 -2.10 8.75 -20.33
N MET A 97 -1.48 9.04 -19.19
CA MET A 97 -2.20 9.27 -17.95
C MET A 97 -2.98 10.59 -18.04
N THR A 98 -4.18 10.63 -17.47
CA THR A 98 -5.03 11.84 -17.41
C THR A 98 -5.60 12.01 -16.01
N LEU A 99 -5.89 13.25 -15.59
CA LEU A 99 -6.42 13.53 -14.24
C LEU A 99 -7.76 12.86 -13.95
N ASP A 100 -8.54 12.56 -14.99
CA ASP A 100 -9.82 11.86 -14.92
C ASP A 100 -9.71 10.34 -15.06
N THR A 101 -8.49 9.79 -14.99
CA THR A 101 -8.26 8.35 -14.99
C THR A 101 -8.89 7.72 -13.73
N ILE A 102 -9.62 6.62 -13.94
CA ILE A 102 -10.30 5.85 -12.91
C ILE A 102 -9.44 4.62 -12.59
N PHE A 103 -9.18 4.37 -11.31
CA PHE A 103 -8.33 3.29 -10.83
C PHE A 103 -9.14 2.27 -10.05
N ASP A 104 -8.78 0.99 -10.15
CA ASP A 104 -9.14 0.00 -9.13
C ASP A 104 -8.42 0.39 -7.83
N LEU A 105 -9.19 0.70 -6.80
CA LEU A 105 -8.68 1.21 -5.55
C LEU A 105 -8.12 0.12 -4.62
N ALA A 106 -8.34 -1.16 -4.94
CA ALA A 106 -7.97 -2.29 -4.10
C ALA A 106 -8.38 -2.05 -2.63
N SER A 107 -7.47 -2.23 -1.67
CA SER A 107 -7.77 -2.12 -0.23
C SER A 107 -8.16 -0.73 0.28
N LEU A 108 -8.05 0.35 -0.51
CA LEU A 108 -8.73 1.61 -0.15
C LEU A 108 -10.25 1.42 -0.06
N THR A 109 -10.81 0.39 -0.71
CA THR A 109 -12.22 -0.05 -0.55
C THR A 109 -12.59 -0.21 0.94
N LYS A 110 -11.68 -0.70 1.79
CA LYS A 110 -11.99 -0.87 3.22
C LYS A 110 -12.39 0.45 3.87
N VAL A 111 -11.63 1.51 3.60
CA VAL A 111 -11.82 2.82 4.25
C VAL A 111 -12.76 3.75 3.49
N MET A 112 -13.04 3.49 2.20
CA MET A 112 -13.94 4.27 1.35
C MET A 112 -15.29 3.61 1.07
N ALA A 113 -15.47 2.34 1.43
CA ALA A 113 -16.72 1.58 1.28
C ALA A 113 -17.12 0.89 2.59
N CYS A 114 -16.33 -0.09 3.06
CA CYS A 114 -16.71 -0.91 4.21
C CYS A 114 -16.90 -0.10 5.50
N THR A 115 -15.88 0.63 5.93
CA THR A 115 -15.93 1.45 7.13
C THR A 115 -17.07 2.48 7.09
N PRO A 116 -17.21 3.35 6.07
CA PRO A 116 -18.28 4.34 6.09
C PRO A 116 -19.68 3.69 6.09
N ALA A 117 -19.87 2.56 5.41
CA ALA A 117 -21.15 1.87 5.45
C ALA A 117 -21.52 1.34 6.84
N VAL A 118 -20.55 0.72 7.53
CA VAL A 118 -20.73 0.25 8.91
C VAL A 118 -21.01 1.43 9.84
N MET A 119 -20.21 2.50 9.73
CA MET A 119 -20.27 3.63 10.65
C MET A 119 -21.53 4.48 10.49
N LEU A 120 -22.12 4.56 9.29
CA LEU A 120 -23.45 5.16 9.10
C LEU A 120 -24.51 4.39 9.89
N LEU A 121 -24.47 3.06 9.86
CA LEU A 121 -25.44 2.24 10.60
C LEU A 121 -25.16 2.25 12.11
N VAL A 122 -23.91 2.46 12.55
CA VAL A 122 -23.57 2.71 13.96
C VAL A 122 -24.15 4.05 14.41
N GLU A 123 -23.98 5.11 13.64
CA GLU A 123 -24.53 6.44 13.95
C GLU A 123 -26.07 6.41 14.00
N GLU A 124 -26.72 5.60 13.16
CA GLU A 124 -28.16 5.35 13.18
C GLU A 124 -28.62 4.47 14.36
N GLY A 125 -27.70 3.95 15.19
CA GLY A 125 -28.02 3.04 16.31
C GLY A 125 -28.45 1.63 15.88
N ARG A 126 -28.21 1.26 14.62
CA ARG A 126 -28.60 -0.04 14.03
C ARG A 126 -27.50 -1.09 14.15
N LEU A 127 -26.25 -0.64 14.23
CA LEU A 127 -25.10 -1.47 14.57
C LEU A 127 -24.49 -0.97 15.87
N ASP A 128 -23.91 -1.91 16.61
CA ASP A 128 -23.18 -1.65 17.84
C ASP A 128 -21.78 -2.23 17.66
N LEU A 129 -20.76 -1.39 17.81
CA LEU A 129 -19.36 -1.74 17.58
C LEU A 129 -18.87 -2.84 18.52
N ASP A 130 -19.39 -2.86 19.74
CA ASP A 130 -18.96 -3.77 20.80
C ASP A 130 -19.88 -5.00 20.92
N ALA A 131 -20.96 -5.04 20.12
CA ALA A 131 -21.78 -6.24 20.01
C ALA A 131 -21.06 -7.34 19.23
N PRO A 132 -21.27 -8.62 19.59
CA PRO A 132 -20.78 -9.74 18.82
C PRO A 132 -21.32 -9.72 17.39
N VAL A 133 -20.48 -10.09 16.43
CA VAL A 133 -20.84 -10.28 15.02
C VAL A 133 -22.02 -11.24 14.88
N ALA A 134 -22.04 -12.29 15.71
CA ALA A 134 -23.09 -13.30 15.76
C ALA A 134 -24.50 -12.73 16.03
N LYS A 135 -24.61 -11.55 16.64
CA LYS A 135 -25.89 -10.84 16.81
C LYS A 135 -26.54 -10.49 15.47
N TYR A 136 -25.72 -10.14 14.47
CA TYR A 136 -26.18 -9.70 13.15
C TYR A 136 -26.04 -10.81 12.09
N LEU A 137 -25.12 -11.75 12.31
CA LEU A 137 -24.87 -12.88 11.42
C LEU A 137 -24.62 -14.16 12.26
N PRO A 138 -25.69 -14.87 12.69
CA PRO A 138 -25.56 -16.01 13.60
C PRO A 138 -24.62 -17.12 13.12
N ALA A 139 -24.57 -17.38 11.80
CA ALA A 139 -23.68 -18.38 11.21
C ALA A 139 -22.19 -18.10 11.46
N PHE A 140 -21.81 -16.85 11.77
CA PHE A 140 -20.43 -16.49 12.06
C PHE A 140 -19.92 -17.06 13.38
N ALA A 141 -20.79 -17.41 14.33
CA ALA A 141 -20.41 -17.93 15.65
C ALA A 141 -19.64 -19.26 15.61
N ALA A 142 -19.62 -19.95 14.46
CA ALA A 142 -18.90 -21.21 14.30
C ALA A 142 -17.41 -21.08 14.63
N HIS A 143 -16.79 -22.19 15.06
CA HIS A 143 -15.34 -22.29 15.29
C HIS A 143 -14.76 -21.28 16.30
N GLY A 144 -15.49 -21.00 17.39
CA GLY A 144 -15.01 -20.15 18.50
C GLY A 144 -15.00 -18.65 18.19
N LYS A 145 -15.86 -18.22 17.26
CA LYS A 145 -15.96 -16.82 16.82
C LYS A 145 -17.16 -16.07 17.43
N ASP A 146 -17.86 -16.69 18.38
CA ASP A 146 -19.09 -16.20 19.00
C ASP A 146 -18.92 -14.88 19.75
N ALA A 147 -17.73 -14.60 20.30
CA ALA A 147 -17.43 -13.38 21.03
C ALA A 147 -16.81 -12.26 20.18
N ILE A 148 -16.50 -12.50 18.90
CA ILE A 148 -15.83 -11.51 18.05
C ILE A 148 -16.77 -10.33 17.79
N THR A 149 -16.28 -9.10 17.99
CA THR A 149 -17.07 -7.87 17.83
C THR A 149 -16.88 -7.20 16.47
N LEU A 150 -17.79 -6.29 16.10
CA LEU A 150 -17.63 -5.47 14.89
C LEU A 150 -16.36 -4.61 14.96
N ARG A 151 -16.03 -4.08 16.14
CA ARG A 151 -14.80 -3.32 16.40
C ARG A 151 -13.58 -4.14 16.00
N GLN A 152 -13.48 -5.39 16.46
CA GLN A 152 -12.35 -6.27 16.18
C GLN A 152 -12.20 -6.59 14.69
N LEU A 153 -13.31 -6.66 13.94
CA LEU A 153 -13.25 -6.78 12.48
C LEU A 153 -12.68 -5.52 11.83
N LEU A 154 -13.11 -4.33 12.28
CA LEU A 154 -12.65 -3.03 11.76
C LEU A 154 -11.20 -2.70 12.15
N THR A 155 -10.71 -3.19 13.29
CA THR A 155 -9.34 -2.95 13.78
C THR A 155 -8.35 -4.03 13.38
N HIS A 156 -8.80 -5.09 12.70
CA HIS A 156 -8.00 -6.27 12.35
C HIS A 156 -7.40 -6.98 13.58
N THR A 157 -8.17 -7.06 14.66
CA THR A 157 -7.79 -7.73 15.92
C THR A 157 -8.68 -8.93 16.22
N SER A 158 -9.48 -9.39 15.26
CA SER A 158 -10.39 -10.54 15.41
C SER A 158 -9.70 -11.91 15.46
N GLY A 159 -8.42 -11.99 15.08
CA GLY A 159 -7.69 -13.25 14.96
C GLY A 159 -7.99 -14.04 13.68
N LEU A 160 -8.84 -13.53 12.79
CA LEU A 160 -9.12 -14.15 11.50
C LEU A 160 -7.87 -14.24 10.62
N ARG A 161 -7.81 -15.25 9.76
CA ARG A 161 -6.79 -15.34 8.71
C ARG A 161 -6.82 -14.12 7.79
N PRO A 162 -5.72 -13.82 7.09
CA PRO A 162 -5.69 -12.74 6.11
C PRO A 162 -6.78 -12.82 5.06
N ASP A 163 -7.16 -14.03 4.66
CA ASP A 163 -8.04 -14.24 3.52
C ASP A 163 -8.84 -15.54 3.63
N VAL A 164 -10.02 -15.56 2.98
CA VAL A 164 -10.72 -16.80 2.62
C VAL A 164 -9.95 -17.56 1.51
N SER A 165 -9.99 -18.90 1.55
CA SER A 165 -9.31 -19.73 0.54
C SER A 165 -9.95 -19.58 -0.84
N LEU A 166 -9.15 -19.52 -1.90
CA LEU A 166 -9.64 -19.66 -3.30
C LEU A 166 -9.85 -21.13 -3.70
N LYS A 167 -9.57 -22.09 -2.81
CA LYS A 167 -9.74 -23.52 -3.07
C LYS A 167 -10.67 -24.16 -2.03
N PRO A 168 -11.59 -25.07 -2.44
CA PRO A 168 -11.97 -25.37 -3.83
C PRO A 168 -12.59 -24.14 -4.52
N ASP A 169 -12.88 -24.24 -5.82
CA ASP A 169 -13.51 -23.13 -6.53
C ASP A 169 -14.90 -22.80 -5.96
N TRP A 170 -15.21 -21.51 -5.96
CA TRP A 170 -16.46 -20.95 -5.45
C TRP A 170 -16.78 -19.66 -6.18
N GLU A 171 -18.06 -19.33 -6.22
CA GLU A 171 -18.56 -18.13 -6.89
C GLU A 171 -19.76 -17.57 -6.12
N GLY A 172 -19.91 -16.26 -6.17
CA GLY A 172 -20.97 -15.50 -5.55
C GLY A 172 -20.67 -15.10 -4.12
N PHE A 173 -21.33 -14.00 -3.73
CA PHE A 173 -21.26 -13.42 -2.40
C PHE A 173 -21.56 -14.42 -1.28
N GLU A 174 -22.63 -15.21 -1.45
CA GLU A 174 -23.05 -16.21 -0.45
C GLU A 174 -22.00 -17.32 -0.22
N ALA A 175 -21.26 -17.71 -1.26
CA ALA A 175 -20.21 -18.70 -1.12
C ALA A 175 -19.01 -18.14 -0.35
N ALA A 176 -18.60 -16.91 -0.67
CA ALA A 176 -17.56 -16.21 0.09
C ALA A 176 -17.95 -16.03 1.56
N LEU A 177 -19.22 -15.68 1.83
CA LEU A 177 -19.72 -15.51 3.19
C LEU A 177 -19.72 -16.83 3.97
N ARG A 178 -20.15 -17.94 3.35
CA ARG A 178 -20.06 -19.27 3.97
C ARG A 178 -18.63 -19.62 4.34
N LEU A 179 -17.66 -19.35 3.45
CA LEU A 179 -16.24 -19.58 3.72
C LEU A 179 -15.72 -18.69 4.85
N ALA A 180 -16.10 -17.41 4.88
CA ALA A 180 -15.75 -16.48 5.95
C ALA A 180 -16.33 -16.94 7.31
N CYS A 181 -17.57 -17.42 7.34
CA CYS A 181 -18.20 -17.98 8.55
C CYS A 181 -17.54 -19.30 8.98
N ALA A 182 -17.05 -20.11 8.05
CA ALA A 182 -16.35 -21.37 8.35
C ALA A 182 -14.86 -21.17 8.73
N GLU A 183 -14.34 -19.94 8.66
CA GLU A 183 -12.92 -19.67 8.90
C GLU A 183 -12.51 -19.96 10.35
N GLN A 184 -11.28 -20.43 10.53
CA GLN A 184 -10.68 -20.70 11.83
C GLN A 184 -9.74 -19.57 12.25
N LEU A 185 -9.70 -19.31 13.55
CA LEU A 185 -8.85 -18.28 14.11
C LEU A 185 -7.37 -18.70 14.09
N ARG A 186 -6.50 -17.73 13.86
CA ARG A 186 -5.03 -17.85 13.96
C ARG A 186 -4.49 -17.33 15.29
N ALA A 187 -5.30 -16.57 16.01
CA ALA A 187 -5.01 -16.00 17.32
C ALA A 187 -6.35 -15.76 18.02
N GLN A 188 -6.34 -15.63 19.33
CA GLN A 188 -7.51 -15.16 20.06
C GLN A 188 -7.83 -13.71 19.66
N PRO A 189 -9.11 -13.29 19.73
CA PRO A 189 -9.46 -11.89 19.53
C PRO A 189 -8.69 -10.99 20.51
N ASP A 190 -8.20 -9.85 20.01
CA ASP A 190 -7.35 -8.89 20.71
C ASP A 190 -5.99 -9.41 21.21
N GLU A 191 -5.58 -10.62 20.83
CA GLU A 191 -4.24 -11.14 21.11
C GLU A 191 -3.17 -10.43 20.26
N ARG A 192 -3.43 -10.27 18.96
CA ARG A 192 -2.52 -9.60 18.03
C ARG A 192 -3.23 -9.06 16.80
N PHE A 193 -2.58 -8.11 16.13
CA PHE A 193 -3.02 -7.60 14.84
C PHE A 193 -2.74 -8.60 13.72
N ILE A 194 -3.78 -8.91 12.91
CA ILE A 194 -3.66 -9.69 11.68
C ILE A 194 -4.47 -8.97 10.59
N TYR A 195 -3.77 -8.36 9.63
CA TYR A 195 -4.42 -7.72 8.48
C TYR A 195 -5.26 -8.76 7.72
N SER A 196 -6.57 -8.53 7.64
CA SER A 196 -7.53 -9.53 7.17
C SER A 196 -8.64 -8.93 6.30
N ASP A 197 -8.81 -9.53 5.13
CA ASP A 197 -9.86 -9.23 4.15
C ASP A 197 -11.16 -9.99 4.45
N THR A 198 -11.09 -11.05 5.26
CA THR A 198 -12.26 -11.80 5.73
C THR A 198 -13.19 -10.94 6.59
N GLY A 199 -12.64 -10.05 7.43
CA GLY A 199 -13.43 -9.15 8.27
C GLY A 199 -14.35 -8.22 7.45
N PRO A 200 -13.80 -7.44 6.49
CA PRO A 200 -14.62 -6.60 5.61
C PRO A 200 -15.64 -7.36 4.75
N ILE A 201 -15.40 -8.62 4.34
CA ILE A 201 -16.41 -9.46 3.68
C ILE A 201 -17.63 -9.66 4.59
N VAL A 202 -17.38 -10.02 5.85
CA VAL A 202 -18.43 -10.21 6.86
C VAL A 202 -19.17 -8.91 7.17
N LEU A 203 -18.45 -7.80 7.31
CA LEU A 203 -19.03 -6.49 7.56
C LEU A 203 -19.94 -6.03 6.40
N ALA A 204 -19.54 -6.26 5.14
CA ALA A 204 -20.39 -5.96 3.99
C ALA A 204 -21.70 -6.77 4.02
N ALA A 205 -21.65 -8.05 4.41
CA ALA A 205 -22.85 -8.88 4.58
C ALA A 205 -23.79 -8.34 5.66
N ILE A 206 -23.24 -7.90 6.79
CA ILE A 206 -24.00 -7.29 7.89
C ILE A 206 -24.65 -5.99 7.44
N VAL A 207 -23.93 -5.13 6.70
CA VAL A 207 -24.51 -3.91 6.12
C VAL A 207 -25.70 -4.26 5.23
N GLN A 208 -25.58 -5.24 4.33
CA GLN A 208 -26.69 -5.64 3.46
C GLN A 208 -27.88 -6.18 4.26
N GLY A 209 -27.62 -7.08 5.21
CA GLY A 209 -28.67 -7.69 6.03
C GLY A 209 -29.40 -6.68 6.91
N VAL A 210 -28.66 -5.78 7.57
CA VAL A 210 -29.24 -4.76 8.45
C VAL A 210 -29.94 -3.66 7.66
N SER A 211 -29.35 -3.20 6.53
CA SER A 211 -29.92 -2.12 5.72
C SER A 211 -31.07 -2.55 4.82
N GLY A 212 -31.11 -3.82 4.40
CA GLY A 212 -32.01 -4.33 3.38
C GLY A 212 -31.66 -3.87 1.95
N VAL A 213 -30.46 -3.30 1.75
CA VAL A 213 -30.02 -2.72 0.47
C VAL A 213 -28.69 -3.37 0.05
N PRO A 214 -28.48 -3.68 -1.24
CA PRO A 214 -27.17 -4.13 -1.74
C PRO A 214 -26.04 -3.17 -1.34
N PHE A 215 -24.86 -3.71 -1.04
CA PHE A 215 -23.76 -2.96 -0.42
C PHE A 215 -23.28 -1.78 -1.28
N ASP A 216 -23.14 -2.01 -2.59
CA ASP A 216 -22.80 -1.00 -3.59
C ASP A 216 -23.87 0.09 -3.72
N ALA A 217 -25.15 -0.30 -3.78
CA ALA A 217 -26.28 0.63 -3.86
C ALA A 217 -26.42 1.48 -2.58
N PHE A 218 -26.15 0.89 -1.41
CA PHE A 218 -26.12 1.60 -0.13
C PHE A 218 -25.09 2.74 -0.19
N LEU A 219 -23.86 2.44 -0.60
CA LEU A 219 -22.77 3.41 -0.69
C LEU A 219 -23.00 4.48 -1.76
N ALA A 220 -23.47 4.08 -2.94
CA ALA A 220 -23.82 5.01 -4.00
C ALA A 220 -24.85 6.04 -3.54
N ARG A 221 -25.88 5.61 -2.80
CA ARG A 221 -26.94 6.50 -2.31
C ARG A 221 -26.53 7.33 -1.09
N ARG A 222 -25.78 6.75 -0.17
CA ARG A 222 -25.55 7.34 1.17
C ARG A 222 -24.23 8.09 1.29
N VAL A 223 -23.25 7.80 0.42
CA VAL A 223 -21.91 8.38 0.47
C VAL A 223 -21.57 9.06 -0.84
N TYR A 224 -21.48 8.31 -1.94
CA TYR A 224 -20.90 8.82 -3.19
C TYR A 224 -21.80 9.85 -3.88
N GLY A 225 -23.10 9.58 -3.99
CA GLY A 225 -24.09 10.50 -4.58
C GLY A 225 -24.16 11.84 -3.84
N PRO A 226 -24.39 11.85 -2.52
CA PRO A 226 -24.42 13.09 -1.72
C PRO A 226 -23.09 13.86 -1.74
N LEU A 227 -21.96 13.15 -1.84
CA LEU A 227 -20.66 13.77 -2.00
C LEU A 227 -20.36 14.17 -3.44
N GLY A 228 -21.20 13.88 -4.43
CA GLY A 228 -20.92 14.19 -5.85
C GLY A 228 -19.70 13.45 -6.41
N MET A 229 -19.40 12.25 -5.89
CA MET A 229 -18.32 11.39 -6.36
C MET A 229 -18.79 10.58 -7.58
N VAL A 230 -18.83 11.23 -8.73
CA VAL A 230 -19.49 10.71 -9.94
C VAL A 230 -18.74 9.59 -10.63
N ASP A 231 -17.43 9.44 -10.35
CA ASP A 231 -16.53 8.41 -10.89
C ASP A 231 -16.23 7.30 -9.89
N THR A 232 -16.94 7.26 -8.76
CA THR A 232 -16.77 6.26 -7.71
C THR A 232 -17.86 5.21 -7.70
N GLY A 233 -17.47 3.94 -7.67
CA GLY A 233 -18.40 2.83 -7.55
C GLY A 233 -17.78 1.47 -7.80
N PHE A 234 -18.55 0.41 -7.58
CA PHE A 234 -18.19 -0.95 -7.98
C PHE A 234 -18.63 -1.20 -9.42
N ASN A 235 -17.97 -2.14 -10.12
CA ASN A 235 -18.34 -2.55 -11.48
C ASN A 235 -18.62 -1.36 -12.42
N PRO A 236 -17.61 -0.50 -12.67
CA PRO A 236 -17.80 0.76 -13.39
C PRO A 236 -18.44 0.52 -14.77
N PRO A 237 -19.36 1.40 -15.21
CA PRO A 237 -20.13 1.19 -16.43
C PRO A 237 -19.23 1.20 -17.67
N ALA A 238 -19.63 0.44 -18.71
CA ALA A 238 -18.86 0.29 -19.95
C ALA A 238 -18.47 1.62 -20.61
N GLY A 239 -19.33 2.65 -20.51
CA GLY A 239 -19.05 3.99 -21.04
C GLY A 239 -17.85 4.69 -20.40
N LYS A 240 -17.38 4.24 -19.23
CA LYS A 240 -16.18 4.78 -18.57
C LYS A 240 -14.91 3.98 -18.86
N ARG A 241 -15.01 2.82 -19.54
CA ARG A 241 -13.90 1.88 -19.74
C ARG A 241 -12.65 2.52 -20.35
N GLY A 242 -12.81 3.48 -21.26
CA GLY A 242 -11.71 4.21 -21.89
C GLY A 242 -10.89 5.09 -20.94
N ARG A 243 -11.44 5.46 -19.79
CA ARG A 243 -10.75 6.22 -18.73
C ARG A 243 -10.20 5.33 -17.61
N ILE A 244 -10.43 4.02 -17.65
CA ILE A 244 -10.02 3.11 -16.58
C ILE A 244 -8.60 2.61 -16.84
N ALA A 245 -7.73 2.78 -15.86
CA ALA A 245 -6.40 2.19 -15.88
C ALA A 245 -6.48 0.65 -15.77
N PRO A 246 -5.84 -0.12 -16.66
CA PRO A 246 -5.74 -1.56 -16.53
C PRO A 246 -4.87 -1.94 -15.34
N THR A 247 -5.12 -3.12 -14.77
CA THR A 247 -4.35 -3.61 -13.61
C THR A 247 -3.33 -4.67 -13.96
N THR A 248 -3.60 -5.54 -14.94
CA THR A 248 -2.70 -6.61 -15.39
C THR A 248 -3.15 -7.11 -16.77
N ILE A 249 -2.41 -8.04 -17.38
CA ILE A 249 -2.84 -8.80 -18.56
C ILE A 249 -3.36 -10.17 -18.12
N GLU A 250 -4.55 -10.53 -18.58
CA GLU A 250 -5.09 -11.88 -18.46
C GLU A 250 -5.59 -12.35 -19.83
N ASN A 251 -5.30 -13.61 -20.18
CA ASN A 251 -5.70 -14.20 -21.46
C ASN A 251 -5.32 -13.35 -22.69
N GLY A 252 -4.15 -12.70 -22.64
CA GLY A 252 -3.63 -11.87 -23.73
C GLY A 252 -4.23 -10.46 -23.83
N ALA A 253 -5.09 -10.04 -22.89
CA ALA A 253 -5.71 -8.71 -22.91
C ALA A 253 -5.57 -7.96 -21.57
N PRO A 254 -5.40 -6.62 -21.58
CA PRO A 254 -5.42 -5.83 -20.35
C PRO A 254 -6.77 -5.90 -19.64
N VAL A 255 -6.74 -6.21 -18.34
CA VAL A 255 -7.91 -6.24 -17.46
C VAL A 255 -8.30 -4.82 -17.09
N ARG A 256 -9.50 -4.37 -17.49
CA ARG A 256 -10.04 -3.02 -17.22
C ARG A 256 -11.47 -3.07 -16.72
N GLY A 257 -11.78 -2.25 -15.72
CA GLY A 257 -13.12 -2.15 -15.13
C GLY A 257 -13.57 -3.41 -14.41
N VAL A 258 -12.64 -4.34 -14.18
CA VAL A 258 -12.83 -5.58 -13.43
C VAL A 258 -11.85 -5.53 -12.27
N VAL A 259 -12.35 -5.82 -11.07
CA VAL A 259 -11.51 -5.84 -9.87
C VAL A 259 -10.33 -6.80 -10.03
N HIS A 260 -9.16 -6.36 -9.60
CA HIS A 260 -7.93 -7.11 -9.62
C HIS A 260 -7.92 -8.23 -8.56
N ASP A 261 -8.43 -7.95 -7.36
CA ASP A 261 -8.51 -8.94 -6.29
C ASP A 261 -9.36 -10.17 -6.72
N PRO A 262 -8.78 -11.38 -6.70
CA PRO A 262 -9.45 -12.57 -7.21
C PRO A 262 -10.67 -12.98 -6.37
N ARG A 263 -10.70 -12.64 -5.08
CA ARG A 263 -11.83 -12.98 -4.19
C ARG A 263 -13.01 -12.08 -4.46
N ALA A 264 -12.79 -10.77 -4.53
CA ALA A 264 -13.79 -9.79 -4.93
C ALA A 264 -14.31 -10.11 -6.34
N ARG A 265 -13.45 -10.57 -7.26
CA ARG A 265 -13.89 -11.00 -8.60
C ARG A 265 -14.87 -12.18 -8.54
N ARG A 266 -14.58 -13.20 -7.73
CA ARG A 266 -15.49 -14.32 -7.47
C ARG A 266 -16.76 -13.91 -6.73
N MET A 267 -16.79 -12.74 -6.09
CA MET A 267 -17.97 -12.13 -5.48
C MET A 267 -18.72 -11.19 -6.44
N ASN A 268 -18.51 -11.30 -7.75
CA ASN A 268 -19.09 -10.43 -8.78
C ASN A 268 -18.67 -8.95 -8.65
N GLY A 269 -17.48 -8.69 -8.11
CA GLY A 269 -16.85 -7.37 -8.04
C GLY A 269 -17.26 -6.50 -6.86
N VAL A 270 -18.25 -6.90 -6.05
CA VAL A 270 -18.72 -6.13 -4.89
C VAL A 270 -18.31 -6.82 -3.59
N ALA A 271 -17.34 -6.23 -2.89
CA ALA A 271 -16.88 -6.75 -1.60
C ALA A 271 -16.41 -5.62 -0.67
N GLY A 272 -16.39 -5.88 0.64
CA GLY A 272 -15.95 -4.89 1.63
C GLY A 272 -14.44 -4.64 1.63
N HIS A 273 -13.63 -5.60 1.14
CA HIS A 273 -12.17 -5.50 1.18
C HIS A 273 -11.54 -4.92 -0.08
N ALA A 274 -12.18 -5.07 -1.25
CA ALA A 274 -11.72 -4.64 -2.57
C ALA A 274 -12.88 -4.48 -3.57
N GLY A 275 -12.62 -3.88 -4.73
CA GLY A 275 -13.59 -3.76 -5.84
C GLY A 275 -14.12 -2.36 -6.11
N LEU A 276 -13.79 -1.38 -5.26
CA LEU A 276 -14.14 0.01 -5.50
C LEU A 276 -13.22 0.63 -6.57
N PHE A 277 -13.81 1.37 -7.50
CA PHE A 277 -13.09 2.19 -8.47
C PHE A 277 -13.34 3.67 -8.16
N ALA A 278 -12.35 4.53 -8.39
CA ALA A 278 -12.52 6.00 -8.33
C ALA A 278 -11.45 6.76 -9.11
N SER A 279 -11.71 8.04 -9.40
CA SER A 279 -10.71 9.03 -9.82
C SER A 279 -10.07 9.71 -8.61
N ALA A 280 -8.90 10.35 -8.80
CA ALA A 280 -8.25 11.09 -7.72
C ALA A 280 -9.10 12.26 -7.20
N ALA A 281 -9.85 12.92 -8.10
CA ALA A 281 -10.75 14.01 -7.74
C ALA A 281 -11.87 13.55 -6.79
N ASP A 282 -12.43 12.37 -7.01
CA ASP A 282 -13.45 11.81 -6.13
C ASP A 282 -12.87 11.39 -4.78
N VAL A 283 -11.68 10.76 -4.77
CA VAL A 283 -10.96 10.43 -3.53
C VAL A 283 -10.67 11.71 -2.73
N ALA A 284 -10.33 12.82 -3.41
CA ALA A 284 -10.14 14.12 -2.77
C ALA A 284 -11.44 14.67 -2.15
N ARG A 285 -12.61 14.48 -2.78
CA ARG A 285 -13.90 14.85 -2.17
C ARG A 285 -14.16 14.06 -0.89
N TYR A 286 -13.89 12.76 -0.89
CA TYR A 286 -13.99 11.95 0.33
C TYR A 286 -13.01 12.42 1.41
N ALA A 287 -11.76 12.71 1.04
CA ALA A 287 -10.73 13.19 1.98
C ALA A 287 -11.10 14.54 2.60
N ARG A 288 -11.64 15.49 1.82
CA ARG A 288 -12.16 16.76 2.33
C ARG A 288 -13.29 16.56 3.33
N MET A 289 -14.25 15.67 3.04
CA MET A 289 -15.34 15.36 3.97
C MET A 289 -14.80 14.83 5.30
N MET A 290 -13.82 13.92 5.27
CA MET A 290 -13.18 13.39 6.47
C MET A 290 -12.44 14.49 7.24
N LEU A 291 -11.67 15.34 6.54
CA LEU A 291 -10.93 16.45 7.14
C LEU A 291 -11.85 17.52 7.74
N HIS A 292 -13.04 17.71 7.17
CA HIS A 292 -14.08 18.60 7.65
C HIS A 292 -15.10 17.89 8.57
N GLN A 293 -14.66 16.81 9.22
CA GLN A 293 -15.40 16.13 10.29
C GLN A 293 -16.82 15.73 9.86
N GLY A 294 -16.95 15.19 8.66
CA GLY A 294 -18.17 14.57 8.17
C GLY A 294 -19.00 15.43 7.24
N GLU A 295 -18.53 16.61 6.83
CA GLU A 295 -19.30 17.54 5.98
C GLU A 295 -18.50 18.01 4.76
N LEU A 296 -19.16 18.09 3.61
CA LEU A 296 -18.62 18.73 2.41
C LEU A 296 -19.75 19.44 1.65
N ASP A 297 -19.48 20.66 1.15
CA ASP A 297 -20.44 21.41 0.31
C ASP A 297 -21.85 21.55 0.92
N GLY A 298 -21.94 21.69 2.24
CA GLY A 298 -23.20 21.80 2.98
C GLY A 298 -23.94 20.47 3.17
N VAL A 299 -23.35 19.36 2.74
CA VAL A 299 -23.88 18.01 2.92
C VAL A 299 -23.12 17.30 4.04
N ARG A 300 -23.84 16.92 5.10
CA ARG A 300 -23.30 16.15 6.22
C ARG A 300 -23.53 14.66 6.00
N ILE A 301 -22.44 13.89 5.94
CA ILE A 301 -22.42 12.43 5.88
C ILE A 301 -22.31 11.82 7.28
N PHE A 302 -21.45 12.39 8.13
CA PHE A 302 -21.19 11.90 9.50
C PHE A 302 -21.29 13.02 10.53
N GLN A 303 -21.66 12.68 11.76
CA GLN A 303 -21.38 13.58 12.88
C GLN A 303 -19.87 13.71 13.12
N PRO A 304 -19.38 14.85 13.64
CA PRO A 304 -17.97 15.02 13.98
C PRO A 304 -17.46 13.93 14.93
N GLY A 305 -18.28 13.53 15.90
CA GLY A 305 -17.95 12.45 16.84
C GLY A 305 -17.76 11.09 16.15
N THR A 306 -18.50 10.82 15.07
CA THR A 306 -18.34 9.58 14.28
C THR A 306 -17.02 9.57 13.53
N VAL A 307 -16.61 10.70 12.96
CA VAL A 307 -15.29 10.82 12.32
C VAL A 307 -14.17 10.63 13.35
N GLN A 308 -14.27 11.28 14.52
CA GLN A 308 -13.31 11.09 15.61
C GLN A 308 -13.27 9.64 16.11
N LEU A 309 -14.42 8.95 16.13
CA LEU A 309 -14.51 7.54 16.46
C LEU A 309 -13.76 6.67 15.45
N MET A 310 -13.93 6.95 14.15
CA MET A 310 -13.26 6.26 13.05
C MET A 310 -11.75 6.44 13.04
N THR A 311 -11.26 7.64 13.35
CA THR A 311 -9.86 8.03 13.11
C THR A 311 -9.00 8.03 14.38
N GLY A 312 -9.59 7.86 15.56
CA GLY A 312 -8.87 7.64 16.81
C GLY A 312 -8.36 6.20 16.95
N ILE A 313 -7.37 5.96 17.83
CA ILE A 313 -6.86 4.61 18.09
C ILE A 313 -7.95 3.75 18.73
N ARG A 314 -8.24 2.60 18.11
CA ARG A 314 -9.21 1.60 18.54
C ARG A 314 -8.62 0.21 18.73
N THR A 315 -7.34 0.01 18.40
CA THR A 315 -6.62 -1.18 18.81
C THR A 315 -6.35 -1.14 20.32
N PRO A 316 -6.44 -2.29 21.02
CA PRO A 316 -6.18 -2.35 22.46
C PRO A 316 -4.68 -2.17 22.74
N ALA A 317 -4.36 -1.61 23.92
CA ALA A 317 -3.00 -1.23 24.30
C ALA A 317 -1.88 -2.31 24.15
N PRO A 318 -2.10 -3.62 24.40
CA PRO A 318 -1.04 -4.62 24.18
C PRO A 318 -0.69 -4.82 22.70
N ILE A 319 -1.55 -4.41 21.77
CA ILE A 319 -1.30 -4.49 20.33
C ILE A 319 -0.61 -3.21 19.88
N PRO A 320 0.65 -3.27 19.44
CA PRO A 320 1.41 -2.06 19.23
C PRO A 320 1.07 -1.37 17.89
N GLN A 321 0.45 -2.08 16.94
CA GLN A 321 -0.08 -1.48 15.71
C GLN A 321 -1.27 -0.60 16.06
N ARG A 322 -1.12 0.71 15.85
CA ARG A 322 -2.17 1.68 16.16
C ARG A 322 -3.08 1.84 14.95
N ARG A 323 -4.34 1.47 15.10
CA ARG A 323 -5.35 1.58 14.02
C ARG A 323 -6.62 2.22 14.53
N GLY A 324 -7.29 2.94 13.62
CA GLY A 324 -8.67 3.35 13.79
C GLY A 324 -9.63 2.26 13.32
N LEU A 325 -10.90 2.64 13.11
CA LEU A 325 -11.87 1.75 12.50
C LEU A 325 -11.63 1.70 10.99
N GLY A 326 -11.00 0.64 10.51
CA GLY A 326 -10.52 0.44 9.13
C GLY A 326 -9.27 1.23 8.76
N TRP A 327 -9.03 2.37 9.40
CA TRP A 327 -7.90 3.26 9.12
C TRP A 327 -6.59 2.79 9.74
N ASP A 328 -5.49 2.94 9.02
CA ASP A 328 -4.14 2.84 9.57
C ASP A 328 -3.73 4.18 10.19
N ILE A 329 -3.06 4.15 11.35
CA ILE A 329 -2.53 5.35 12.02
C ILE A 329 -1.02 5.21 12.20
N ASP A 330 -0.57 4.08 12.76
CA ASP A 330 0.85 3.80 12.97
C ASP A 330 1.08 2.29 13.08
N SER A 331 1.11 1.63 11.92
CA SER A 331 1.52 0.24 11.77
C SER A 331 2.58 0.12 10.66
N GLY A 332 3.14 -1.07 10.44
CA GLY A 332 4.07 -1.32 9.33
C GLY A 332 3.49 -1.03 7.93
N TYR A 333 2.16 -0.91 7.80
CA TYR A 333 1.48 -0.57 6.55
C TYR A 333 1.28 0.94 6.36
N ALA A 334 1.59 1.78 7.36
CA ALA A 334 1.43 3.24 7.30
C ALA A 334 2.58 3.96 6.58
N GLY A 335 3.32 3.28 5.71
CA GLY A 335 4.52 3.82 5.05
C GLY A 335 4.25 5.05 4.16
N GLN A 336 3.05 5.19 3.61
CA GLN A 336 2.60 6.36 2.85
C GLN A 336 2.50 7.65 3.68
N ARG A 337 2.53 7.55 5.02
CA ARG A 337 2.68 8.70 5.92
C ARG A 337 4.01 9.42 5.69
N GLY A 338 5.03 8.72 5.18
CA GLY A 338 6.38 9.27 5.08
C GLY A 338 7.04 9.51 6.44
N ALA A 339 8.13 10.26 6.42
CA ALA A 339 8.99 10.46 7.59
C ALA A 339 8.59 11.64 8.47
N LEU A 340 7.74 12.56 8.00
CA LEU A 340 7.49 13.84 8.68
C LEU A 340 6.06 14.02 9.17
N PHE A 341 5.04 13.54 8.45
CA PHE A 341 3.67 13.61 8.98
C PHE A 341 3.60 12.91 10.36
N PRO A 342 2.94 13.54 11.35
CA PRO A 342 2.93 13.09 12.73
C PRO A 342 2.06 11.84 12.89
N VAL A 343 2.27 11.11 13.99
CA VAL A 343 1.33 10.05 14.36
C VAL A 343 0.05 10.67 14.90
N GLY A 344 -1.08 10.22 14.35
CA GLY A 344 -2.41 10.81 14.56
C GLY A 344 -3.05 11.25 13.24
N GLY A 345 -2.26 11.39 12.16
CA GLY A 345 -2.77 11.24 10.80
C GLY A 345 -3.20 9.80 10.52
N TYR A 346 -3.99 9.61 9.47
CA TYR A 346 -4.56 8.31 9.14
C TYR A 346 -4.67 8.09 7.64
N GLY A 347 -4.62 6.83 7.21
CA GLY A 347 -4.68 6.50 5.80
C GLY A 347 -4.79 5.01 5.51
N HIS A 348 -4.71 4.66 4.23
CA HIS A 348 -4.69 3.28 3.78
C HIS A 348 -3.99 3.19 2.40
N THR A 349 -3.54 2.00 2.02
CA THR A 349 -2.96 1.72 0.69
C THR A 349 -3.77 0.64 -0.05
N GLY A 350 -3.58 0.52 -1.37
CA GLY A 350 -4.17 -0.54 -2.19
C GLY A 350 -3.09 -1.34 -2.92
N TRP A 351 -3.37 -2.63 -3.13
CA TRP A 351 -2.45 -3.53 -3.86
C TRP A 351 -2.10 -3.01 -5.26
N THR A 352 -3.06 -2.40 -5.94
CA THR A 352 -2.96 -1.86 -7.32
C THR A 352 -2.02 -0.68 -7.48
N GLY A 353 -1.53 -0.08 -6.40
CA GLY A 353 -0.67 1.10 -6.45
C GLY A 353 -1.30 2.39 -5.90
N THR A 354 -2.54 2.31 -5.41
CA THR A 354 -3.28 3.44 -4.81
C THR A 354 -2.94 3.71 -3.33
N SER A 355 -3.02 4.96 -2.89
CA SER A 355 -2.87 5.34 -1.48
C SER A 355 -3.55 6.66 -1.17
N LEU A 356 -4.03 6.78 0.07
CA LEU A 356 -4.59 7.99 0.67
C LEU A 356 -4.00 8.16 2.08
N TRP A 357 -3.51 9.35 2.37
CA TRP A 357 -3.11 9.79 3.70
C TRP A 357 -3.77 11.13 4.03
N ILE A 358 -4.34 11.26 5.22
CA ILE A 358 -4.99 12.48 5.71
C ILE A 358 -4.33 12.86 7.03
N ASP A 359 -3.76 14.08 7.07
CA ASP A 359 -3.17 14.66 8.26
C ASP A 359 -4.06 15.79 8.80
N PRO A 360 -4.82 15.55 9.88
CA PRO A 360 -5.73 16.56 10.43
C PRO A 360 -5.00 17.74 11.08
N PHE A 361 -3.73 17.58 11.46
CA PHE A 361 -2.97 18.62 12.14
C PHE A 361 -2.56 19.75 11.19
N SER A 362 -1.93 19.40 10.07
CA SER A 362 -1.57 20.38 9.02
C SER A 362 -2.72 20.70 8.07
N ARG A 363 -3.84 19.98 8.21
CA ARG A 363 -5.02 20.02 7.33
C ARG A 363 -4.66 19.72 5.88
N THR A 364 -3.79 18.72 5.71
CA THR A 364 -3.25 18.27 4.43
C THR A 364 -3.69 16.84 4.14
N PHE A 365 -3.95 16.51 2.89
CA PHE A 365 -4.04 15.12 2.46
C PHE A 365 -3.27 14.86 1.17
N VAL A 366 -2.83 13.62 1.02
CA VAL A 366 -2.00 13.14 -0.09
C VAL A 366 -2.64 11.90 -0.68
N ILE A 367 -2.90 11.95 -1.99
CA ILE A 367 -3.42 10.84 -2.77
C ILE A 367 -2.43 10.55 -3.89
N PHE A 368 -2.11 9.27 -4.05
CA PHE A 368 -1.38 8.79 -5.21
C PHE A 368 -2.09 7.56 -5.73
N LEU A 369 -2.72 7.67 -6.90
CA LEU A 369 -3.38 6.56 -7.57
C LEU A 369 -2.52 6.11 -8.75
N SER A 370 -1.98 4.90 -8.67
CA SER A 370 -1.27 4.26 -9.78
C SER A 370 -1.87 2.91 -10.06
N ASN A 371 -1.52 2.33 -11.21
CA ASN A 371 -1.79 0.96 -11.60
C ASN A 371 -0.48 0.17 -11.68
N ARG A 372 0.27 0.14 -10.58
CA ARG A 372 1.62 -0.45 -10.48
C ARG A 372 1.67 -1.92 -10.91
N ASN A 373 0.55 -2.63 -10.85
CA ASN A 373 0.46 -4.01 -11.27
C ASN A 373 0.48 -4.17 -12.80
N HIS A 374 0.23 -3.12 -13.57
CA HIS A 374 0.18 -3.24 -15.02
C HIS A 374 1.60 -3.16 -15.61
N PRO A 375 1.96 -4.04 -16.57
CA PRO A 375 1.14 -5.08 -17.18
C PRO A 375 1.20 -6.47 -16.53
N ASP A 376 2.19 -6.74 -15.69
CA ASP A 376 2.64 -8.10 -15.32
C ASP A 376 2.92 -8.27 -13.82
N GLU A 377 2.48 -7.32 -13.01
CA GLU A 377 2.61 -7.24 -11.55
C GLU A 377 4.02 -7.05 -11.00
N SER A 378 5.02 -6.81 -11.84
CA SER A 378 6.40 -6.63 -11.39
C SER A 378 6.66 -5.30 -10.66
N GLY A 379 5.79 -4.31 -10.85
CA GLY A 379 5.94 -2.98 -10.28
C GLY A 379 5.78 -2.94 -8.76
N SER A 380 6.45 -1.98 -8.10
CA SER A 380 6.32 -1.76 -6.65
C SER A 380 6.50 -0.28 -6.32
N VAL A 381 5.48 0.31 -5.67
CA VAL A 381 5.43 1.72 -5.31
C VAL A 381 5.53 1.96 -3.79
N LEU A 382 5.97 0.96 -3.01
CA LEU A 382 6.08 1.09 -1.55
C LEU A 382 7.05 2.21 -1.13
N ALA A 383 8.25 2.21 -1.71
CA ALA A 383 9.25 3.25 -1.46
C ALA A 383 8.77 4.62 -1.99
N LEU A 384 8.22 4.63 -3.21
CA LEU A 384 7.68 5.85 -3.83
C LEU A 384 6.61 6.51 -2.95
N ARG A 385 5.61 5.77 -2.45
CA ARG A 385 4.57 6.32 -1.56
C ARG A 385 5.15 6.95 -0.30
N ARG A 386 6.20 6.35 0.28
CA ARG A 386 6.88 6.89 1.45
C ARG A 386 7.59 8.21 1.10
N GLN A 387 8.28 8.25 -0.03
CA GLN A 387 8.95 9.47 -0.51
C GLN A 387 7.94 10.58 -0.80
N ILE A 388 6.84 10.28 -1.51
CA ILE A 388 5.75 11.23 -1.76
C ILE A 388 5.21 11.76 -0.43
N GLY A 389 4.95 10.91 0.56
CA GLY A 389 4.46 11.33 1.88
C GLY A 389 5.44 12.28 2.60
N THR A 390 6.74 11.98 2.57
CA THR A 390 7.78 12.85 3.14
C THR A 390 7.83 14.20 2.42
N LEU A 391 7.96 14.19 1.09
CA LEU A 391 8.07 15.40 0.29
C LEU A 391 6.80 16.27 0.36
N ALA A 392 5.63 15.65 0.45
CA ALA A 392 4.38 16.38 0.63
C ALA A 392 4.34 17.12 1.97
N ALA A 393 4.87 16.52 3.05
CA ALA A 393 5.02 17.21 4.32
C ALA A 393 6.08 18.32 4.25
N GLU A 394 7.24 18.08 3.60
CA GLU A 394 8.25 19.13 3.36
C GLU A 394 7.71 20.29 2.53
N ALA A 395 6.77 20.02 1.63
CA ALA A 395 6.14 21.03 0.81
C ALA A 395 5.21 21.95 1.61
N VAL A 396 4.68 21.55 2.77
CA VAL A 396 3.74 22.39 3.53
C VAL A 396 4.44 23.62 4.10
N ARG A 397 3.91 24.80 3.80
CA ARG A 397 4.35 26.07 4.42
C ARG A 397 3.71 26.29 5.78
N ASP A 398 4.44 27.03 6.63
CA ASP A 398 3.97 27.55 7.91
C ASP A 398 3.41 26.47 8.85
N PHE A 399 3.99 25.27 8.81
CA PHE A 399 3.67 24.19 9.73
C PHE A 399 4.94 23.48 10.21
N ASN A 400 5.13 23.39 11.53
CA ASN A 400 6.32 22.77 12.12
C ASN A 400 6.06 21.30 12.49
N PHE A 401 6.41 20.38 11.60
CA PHE A 401 6.26 18.93 11.84
C PHE A 401 7.17 18.37 12.96
N ALA A 402 8.21 19.10 13.37
CA ALA A 402 9.03 18.70 14.52
C ALA A 402 8.32 18.95 15.86
N HIS A 403 7.30 19.80 15.89
CA HIS A 403 6.54 20.11 17.10
C HIS A 403 5.04 20.25 16.80
N VAL A 404 4.32 19.14 16.88
CA VAL A 404 2.88 19.07 16.63
C VAL A 404 2.13 18.78 17.94
N PRO A 405 1.52 19.79 18.59
CA PRO A 405 0.71 19.57 19.78
C PRO A 405 -0.41 18.56 19.53
N GLY A 406 -0.55 17.58 20.42
CA GLY A 406 -1.55 16.51 20.30
C GLY A 406 -1.17 15.35 19.38
N ALA A 407 -0.04 15.42 18.67
CA ALA A 407 0.52 14.27 17.99
C ALA A 407 0.96 13.20 19.00
N LEU A 408 0.79 11.94 18.62
CA LEU A 408 1.20 10.81 19.43
C LEU A 408 2.69 10.51 19.22
N PRO A 409 3.40 9.94 20.21
CA PRO A 409 4.74 9.40 19.97
C PRO A 409 4.66 8.27 18.94
N ARG A 410 5.71 8.00 18.16
CA ARG A 410 5.74 6.80 17.31
C ARG A 410 5.66 5.54 18.17
N SER A 411 4.88 4.55 17.74
CA SER A 411 4.82 3.27 18.44
C SER A 411 6.12 2.49 18.23
N ASP A 412 6.51 1.74 19.27
CA ASP A 412 7.67 0.86 19.16
C ASP A 412 7.47 -0.27 18.14
N SER A 413 6.25 -0.48 17.59
CA SER A 413 6.04 -1.44 16.49
C SER A 413 6.22 -0.86 15.09
N ALA A 414 5.93 0.43 14.90
CA ALA A 414 6.48 1.16 13.77
C ALA A 414 8.01 1.05 13.84
N SER A 415 8.58 1.20 15.05
CA SER A 415 9.97 0.86 15.35
C SER A 415 10.24 -0.62 15.64
N GLN A 416 9.44 -1.61 15.27
CA GLN A 416 9.89 -3.03 15.24
C GLN A 416 9.83 -3.53 13.81
N SER A 417 8.99 -2.93 12.96
CA SER A 417 9.22 -2.89 11.52
C SER A 417 10.34 -1.92 11.13
N SER A 418 10.68 -0.94 11.99
CA SER A 418 11.75 0.04 11.78
C SER A 418 12.88 0.05 12.82
N ALA A 419 12.84 -0.60 13.99
CA ALA A 419 14.06 -0.87 14.80
C ALA A 419 14.72 -2.20 14.46
N ALA A 420 14.26 -2.85 13.38
CA ALA A 420 15.18 -3.58 12.52
C ALA A 420 16.02 -2.62 11.63
N ARG A 421 15.78 -1.29 11.63
CA ARG A 421 16.41 -0.34 10.70
C ARG A 421 16.88 1.02 11.25
N ASP A 422 16.51 1.43 12.45
CA ASP A 422 16.91 2.71 13.06
C ASP A 422 17.56 2.51 14.45
N ALA A 423 18.50 1.56 14.56
CA ALA A 423 19.73 1.92 15.29
C ALA A 423 20.42 3.00 14.42
N GLU A 424 21.12 3.97 15.03
CA GLU A 424 22.03 4.92 14.36
C GLU A 424 22.46 4.36 13.02
N THR A 425 22.28 5.04 11.88
CA THR A 425 22.60 4.51 10.54
C THR A 425 23.95 3.78 10.55
N VAL A 426 23.91 2.49 10.87
CA VAL A 426 25.03 1.59 10.72
C VAL A 426 24.90 1.31 9.26
N GLU A 427 25.73 1.99 8.50
CA GLU A 427 25.96 1.71 7.11
C GLU A 427 26.24 0.20 7.00
N VAL A 428 25.21 -0.59 6.68
CA VAL A 428 25.39 -2.02 6.46
C VAL A 428 26.09 -2.17 5.11
N LEU A 429 27.31 -2.68 5.17
CA LEU A 429 28.22 -2.84 4.06
C LEU A 429 28.28 -4.34 3.74
N ASN A 430 28.24 -4.73 2.46
CA ASN A 430 28.67 -6.08 2.10
C ASN A 430 30.15 -6.21 2.46
N GLY A 431 30.64 -7.43 2.61
CA GLY A 431 32.04 -7.71 2.95
C GLY A 431 33.00 -7.08 1.97
N ILE A 432 32.64 -7.00 0.68
CA ILE A 432 33.44 -6.29 -0.33
C ILE A 432 33.45 -4.77 -0.11
N ASP A 433 32.33 -4.17 0.29
CA ASP A 433 32.29 -2.74 0.63
C ASP A 433 33.16 -2.43 1.87
N VAL A 434 33.20 -3.35 2.85
CA VAL A 434 34.08 -3.26 4.03
C VAL A 434 35.55 -3.37 3.62
N LEU A 435 35.91 -4.32 2.75
CA LEU A 435 37.27 -4.46 2.25
C LEU A 435 37.74 -3.21 1.51
N VAL A 436 36.92 -2.66 0.60
CA VAL A 436 37.24 -1.42 -0.11
C VAL A 436 37.44 -0.26 0.88
N LYS A 437 36.53 -0.10 1.85
CA LYS A 437 36.61 0.94 2.89
C LYS A 437 37.88 0.83 3.74
N GLN A 438 38.37 -0.38 3.95
CA GLN A 438 39.60 -0.67 4.70
C GLN A 438 40.86 -0.73 3.82
N ALA A 439 40.77 -0.30 2.55
CA ALA A 439 41.87 -0.42 1.58
C ALA A 439 42.47 -1.85 1.55
N PHE A 440 41.59 -2.85 1.59
CA PHE A 440 41.90 -4.28 1.57
C PHE A 440 42.87 -4.75 2.67
N ALA A 441 42.94 -4.05 3.80
CA ALA A 441 43.88 -4.37 4.88
C ALA A 441 43.92 -5.86 5.31
N PRO A 442 42.80 -6.60 5.44
CA PRO A 442 42.84 -8.02 5.78
C PRO A 442 43.56 -8.92 4.74
N LEU A 443 43.59 -8.49 3.48
CA LEU A 443 44.17 -9.23 2.37
C LEU A 443 45.54 -8.69 1.93
N LYS A 444 46.06 -7.68 2.64
CA LYS A 444 47.25 -6.94 2.22
C LYS A 444 48.47 -7.85 2.04
N GLY A 445 49.08 -7.77 0.87
CA GLY A 445 50.29 -8.52 0.48
C GLY A 445 50.03 -10.00 0.14
N ARG A 446 48.77 -10.45 0.13
CA ARG A 446 48.42 -11.84 -0.17
C ARG A 446 48.14 -12.04 -1.66
N ARG A 447 48.49 -13.23 -2.13
CA ARG A 447 48.06 -13.79 -3.40
C ARG A 447 46.74 -14.51 -3.19
N VAL A 448 45.66 -14.02 -3.78
CA VAL A 448 44.31 -14.51 -3.47
C VAL A 448 43.67 -15.18 -4.67
N GLY A 449 42.92 -16.25 -4.40
CA GLY A 449 41.93 -16.82 -5.30
C GLY A 449 40.53 -16.34 -4.93
N LEU A 450 39.70 -15.99 -5.91
CA LEU A 450 38.33 -15.50 -5.67
C LEU A 450 37.29 -16.51 -6.19
N ILE A 451 36.43 -16.97 -5.28
CA ILE A 451 35.24 -17.78 -5.59
C ILE A 451 34.06 -16.83 -5.66
N THR A 452 33.53 -16.59 -6.86
CA THR A 452 32.47 -15.60 -7.09
C THR A 452 31.68 -15.87 -8.37
N ASN A 453 30.66 -15.06 -8.63
CA ASN A 453 29.96 -14.97 -9.91
C ASN A 453 29.38 -13.55 -10.09
N HIS A 454 28.43 -13.37 -11.03
CA HIS A 454 27.76 -12.08 -11.27
C HIS A 454 27.05 -11.45 -10.06
N THR A 455 26.79 -12.22 -9.00
CA THR A 455 26.21 -11.71 -7.75
C THR A 455 27.24 -11.04 -6.84
N GLY A 456 28.52 -11.27 -7.08
CA GLY A 456 29.64 -10.66 -6.37
C GLY A 456 29.88 -9.22 -6.81
N HIS A 457 29.18 -8.26 -6.22
CA HIS A 457 29.39 -6.82 -6.48
C HIS A 457 29.28 -5.95 -5.24
N ASP A 458 29.88 -4.76 -5.26
CA ASP A 458 29.69 -3.74 -4.22
C ASP A 458 28.31 -3.06 -4.33
N ARG A 459 28.01 -2.13 -3.41
CA ARG A 459 26.75 -1.37 -3.44
C ARG A 459 26.54 -0.50 -4.69
N PHE A 460 27.60 -0.17 -5.40
CA PHE A 460 27.59 0.61 -6.64
C PHE A 460 27.55 -0.28 -7.88
N ARG A 461 27.43 -1.61 -7.70
CA ARG A 461 27.43 -2.65 -8.74
C ARG A 461 28.77 -2.78 -9.47
N ASN A 462 29.87 -2.40 -8.82
CA ASN A 462 31.20 -2.75 -9.30
C ASN A 462 31.48 -4.22 -8.96
N PRO A 463 31.90 -5.06 -9.93
CA PRO A 463 32.19 -6.47 -9.66
C PRO A 463 33.34 -6.65 -8.68
N THR A 464 33.21 -7.60 -7.76
CA THR A 464 34.26 -7.95 -6.78
C THR A 464 35.56 -8.36 -7.48
N ILE A 465 35.46 -9.03 -8.63
CA ILE A 465 36.59 -9.38 -9.50
C ILE A 465 37.40 -8.13 -9.84
N ASP A 466 36.73 -7.08 -10.31
CA ASP A 466 37.38 -5.87 -10.82
C ASP A 466 37.94 -5.02 -9.66
N LEU A 467 37.24 -5.00 -8.52
CA LEU A 467 37.68 -4.32 -7.31
C LEU A 467 38.96 -4.94 -6.73
N LEU A 468 39.04 -6.28 -6.64
CA LEU A 468 40.24 -6.98 -6.16
C LEU A 468 41.39 -6.94 -7.18
N HIS A 469 41.09 -7.04 -8.48
CA HIS A 469 42.12 -6.95 -9.52
C HIS A 469 42.73 -5.54 -9.62
N GLY A 470 41.93 -4.50 -9.39
CA GLY A 470 42.38 -3.11 -9.39
C GLY A 470 43.09 -2.65 -8.11
N ALA A 471 43.04 -3.43 -7.03
CA ALA A 471 43.67 -3.11 -5.76
C ALA A 471 45.20 -3.29 -5.85
N LYS A 472 45.97 -2.32 -5.33
CA LYS A 472 47.44 -2.41 -5.30
C LYS A 472 47.94 -3.24 -4.11
N GLU A 473 47.07 -3.41 -3.13
CA GLU A 473 47.34 -4.01 -1.84
C GLU A 473 47.21 -5.53 -1.86
N VAL A 474 46.55 -6.10 -2.87
CA VAL A 474 46.24 -7.53 -2.99
C VAL A 474 46.61 -8.00 -4.39
N GLU A 475 47.11 -9.23 -4.52
CA GLU A 475 47.39 -9.82 -5.82
C GLU A 475 46.35 -10.90 -6.15
N LEU A 476 45.33 -10.55 -6.96
CA LEU A 476 44.35 -11.51 -7.44
C LEU A 476 44.96 -12.41 -8.53
N LYS A 477 45.07 -13.72 -8.27
CA LYS A 477 45.80 -14.68 -9.11
C LYS A 477 44.93 -15.65 -9.89
N ALA A 478 43.77 -16.02 -9.35
CA ALA A 478 42.89 -17.02 -9.93
C ALA A 478 41.43 -16.75 -9.56
N LEU A 479 40.53 -17.15 -10.45
CA LEU A 479 39.09 -17.08 -10.27
C LEU A 479 38.51 -18.50 -10.25
N PHE A 480 37.52 -18.72 -9.41
CA PHE A 480 36.83 -19.98 -9.28
C PHE A 480 35.34 -19.74 -9.49
N SER A 481 34.81 -20.29 -10.59
CA SER A 481 33.41 -20.11 -10.96
C SER A 481 32.55 -21.25 -10.43
N PRO A 482 31.51 -20.98 -9.63
CA PRO A 482 30.44 -21.95 -9.36
C PRO A 482 29.49 -22.01 -10.58
N GLU A 483 28.24 -22.44 -10.37
CA GLU A 483 27.19 -22.42 -11.41
C GLU A 483 26.99 -21.02 -12.05
N HIS A 484 26.54 -21.01 -13.31
CA HIS A 484 26.27 -19.85 -14.18
C HIS A 484 27.46 -19.07 -14.74
N GLY A 485 28.70 -19.52 -14.48
CA GLY A 485 29.91 -18.90 -15.01
C GLY A 485 30.35 -17.64 -14.24
N ILE A 486 31.61 -17.25 -14.41
CA ILE A 486 32.27 -16.25 -13.56
C ILE A 486 31.66 -14.85 -13.65
N ARG A 487 31.03 -14.50 -14.79
CA ARG A 487 30.26 -13.25 -14.98
C ARG A 487 28.77 -13.48 -15.32
N GLY A 488 28.22 -14.66 -15.06
CA GLY A 488 26.77 -14.90 -15.10
C GLY A 488 26.11 -14.94 -16.49
N THR A 489 26.86 -15.22 -17.54
CA THR A 489 26.37 -15.17 -18.94
C THR A 489 26.06 -16.55 -19.54
N VAL A 490 26.17 -17.63 -18.75
CA VAL A 490 26.12 -19.01 -19.27
C VAL A 490 25.17 -19.87 -18.43
N ASP A 491 24.02 -20.27 -19.00
CA ASP A 491 23.07 -21.23 -18.39
C ASP A 491 23.33 -22.68 -18.86
N ALA A 492 24.60 -23.08 -18.91
CA ALA A 492 25.06 -24.39 -19.39
C ALA A 492 26.33 -24.85 -18.64
N HIS A 493 26.99 -25.91 -19.12
CA HIS A 493 28.28 -26.39 -18.59
C HIS A 493 29.30 -25.25 -18.51
N VAL A 494 29.89 -25.06 -17.33
CA VAL A 494 30.94 -24.07 -17.10
C VAL A 494 32.27 -24.81 -17.20
N ALA A 495 33.06 -24.51 -18.22
CA ALA A 495 34.42 -25.04 -18.36
C ALA A 495 35.44 -24.04 -17.78
N ASP A 496 36.65 -24.54 -17.54
CA ASP A 496 37.80 -23.67 -17.27
C ASP A 496 38.00 -22.68 -18.43
N GLY A 497 38.55 -21.52 -18.11
CA GLY A 497 38.74 -20.46 -19.09
C GLY A 497 39.63 -19.33 -18.59
N THR A 498 39.41 -18.16 -19.17
CA THR A 498 40.13 -16.94 -18.82
C THR A 498 39.13 -15.81 -18.77
N ASP A 499 39.15 -15.01 -17.71
CA ASP A 499 38.29 -13.84 -17.62
C ASP A 499 38.76 -12.78 -18.62
N ALA A 500 37.88 -12.41 -19.56
CA ALA A 500 38.25 -11.57 -20.69
C ALA A 500 38.72 -10.16 -20.28
N GLN A 501 38.31 -9.69 -19.11
CA GLN A 501 38.61 -8.35 -18.62
C GLN A 501 39.92 -8.29 -17.81
N THR A 502 40.18 -9.29 -16.96
CA THR A 502 41.37 -9.33 -16.09
C THR A 502 42.52 -10.19 -16.66
N GLY A 503 42.23 -11.06 -17.62
CA GLY A 503 43.19 -12.04 -18.17
C GLY A 503 43.54 -13.18 -17.22
N LEU A 504 42.85 -13.29 -16.07
CA LEU A 504 43.12 -14.30 -15.05
C LEU A 504 42.52 -15.66 -15.42
N PRO A 505 43.17 -16.78 -15.03
CA PRO A 505 42.59 -18.10 -15.19
C PRO A 505 41.30 -18.23 -14.36
N VAL A 506 40.29 -18.86 -14.97
CA VAL A 506 39.01 -19.19 -14.35
C VAL A 506 38.91 -20.71 -14.28
N TYR A 507 38.79 -21.27 -13.08
CA TYR A 507 38.59 -22.69 -12.86
C TYR A 507 37.13 -22.97 -12.52
N SER A 508 36.54 -23.98 -13.14
CA SER A 508 35.15 -24.36 -12.89
C SER A 508 35.03 -25.26 -11.67
N LEU A 509 34.15 -24.84 -10.76
CA LEU A 509 33.66 -25.63 -9.63
C LEU A 509 32.27 -26.22 -9.90
N TYR A 510 31.89 -26.31 -11.18
CA TYR A 510 30.61 -26.83 -11.63
C TYR A 510 30.82 -28.07 -12.51
N ASP A 511 29.92 -29.05 -12.39
CA ASP A 511 29.95 -30.35 -13.07
C ASP A 511 31.07 -31.32 -12.65
N SER A 512 32.19 -31.40 -13.39
CA SER A 512 33.21 -32.46 -13.23
C SER A 512 34.07 -32.31 -11.97
N THR A 513 34.26 -31.08 -11.52
CA THR A 513 35.03 -30.70 -10.34
C THR A 513 34.16 -29.78 -9.50
N ARG A 514 34.01 -30.09 -8.20
CA ARG A 514 33.19 -29.31 -7.26
C ARG A 514 33.98 -28.62 -6.15
N SER A 515 35.31 -28.76 -6.21
CA SER A 515 36.25 -28.24 -5.22
C SER A 515 37.54 -27.81 -5.94
N PRO A 516 38.20 -26.72 -5.53
CA PRO A 516 39.49 -26.30 -6.06
C PRO A 516 40.54 -27.41 -5.98
N GLN A 517 41.31 -27.61 -7.04
CA GLN A 517 42.34 -28.66 -7.08
C GLN A 517 43.68 -28.17 -6.54
N PRO A 518 44.54 -29.07 -5.99
CA PRO A 518 45.82 -28.68 -5.41
C PRO A 518 46.72 -27.85 -6.35
N GLN A 519 46.74 -28.15 -7.66
CA GLN A 519 47.51 -27.36 -8.62
C GLN A 519 46.94 -25.95 -8.85
N GLU A 520 45.64 -25.76 -8.70
CA GLU A 520 44.95 -24.46 -8.88
C GLU A 520 45.15 -23.55 -7.67
N LEU A 521 45.36 -24.16 -6.51
CA LEU A 521 45.65 -23.48 -5.24
C LEU A 521 47.14 -23.17 -5.06
N ALA A 522 48.01 -23.74 -5.89
CA ALA A 522 49.46 -23.60 -5.75
C ALA A 522 49.89 -22.13 -5.90
N GLY A 523 50.54 -21.61 -4.86
CA GLY A 523 51.04 -20.23 -4.85
C GLY A 523 49.99 -19.18 -4.46
N LEU A 524 48.81 -19.60 -4.01
CA LEU A 524 47.89 -18.72 -3.29
C LEU A 524 48.24 -18.70 -1.80
N ASP A 525 47.87 -17.62 -1.12
CA ASP A 525 47.98 -17.44 0.33
C ASP A 525 46.59 -17.44 1.00
N ALA A 526 45.53 -17.21 0.22
CA ALA A 526 44.15 -17.25 0.70
C ALA A 526 43.12 -17.48 -0.42
N LEU A 527 41.95 -17.99 -0.03
CA LEU A 527 40.72 -17.95 -0.84
C LEU A 527 39.74 -16.93 -0.27
N VAL A 528 39.07 -16.21 -1.16
CA VAL A 528 37.98 -15.28 -0.84
C VAL A 528 36.70 -15.82 -1.47
N PHE A 529 35.64 -15.93 -0.68
CA PHE A 529 34.32 -16.35 -1.14
C PHE A 529 33.36 -15.16 -1.10
N ASP A 530 32.77 -14.82 -2.25
CA ASP A 530 31.85 -13.70 -2.36
C ASP A 530 30.73 -13.98 -3.37
N ILE A 531 29.62 -14.54 -2.86
CA ILE A 531 28.45 -14.93 -3.64
C ILE A 531 27.20 -14.61 -2.84
N GLN A 532 26.20 -13.99 -3.47
CA GLN A 532 24.87 -13.80 -2.88
C GLN A 532 24.02 -15.06 -3.10
N ASP A 533 23.60 -15.69 -2.00
CA ASP A 533 22.65 -16.81 -2.01
C ASP A 533 21.37 -16.41 -1.26
N ILE A 534 20.21 -16.87 -1.74
CA ILE A 534 18.89 -16.68 -1.12
C ILE A 534 18.45 -17.89 -0.29
N GLY A 535 19.30 -18.92 -0.17
CA GLY A 535 19.07 -20.10 0.69
C GLY A 535 17.88 -20.98 0.27
N CYS A 536 17.35 -20.79 -0.95
CA CYS A 536 16.14 -21.46 -1.42
C CYS A 536 16.39 -22.89 -1.93
N ARG A 537 17.65 -23.31 -2.04
CA ARG A 537 18.04 -24.66 -2.47
C ARG A 537 19.25 -25.13 -1.67
N PHE A 538 19.09 -26.20 -0.89
CA PHE A 538 20.10 -26.77 0.01
C PHE A 538 21.37 -27.34 -0.68
N TYR A 539 21.50 -27.21 -2.00
CA TYR A 539 22.52 -27.87 -2.83
C TYR A 539 23.30 -26.93 -3.79
N THR A 540 23.30 -25.62 -3.56
CA THR A 540 23.91 -24.63 -4.48
C THR A 540 25.26 -24.12 -3.97
N TYR A 541 25.35 -22.87 -3.50
CA TYR A 541 26.61 -22.19 -3.20
C TYR A 541 27.17 -22.50 -1.81
N ILE A 542 26.32 -22.80 -0.82
CA ILE A 542 26.76 -23.20 0.52
C ILE A 542 27.57 -24.51 0.46
N SER A 543 27.17 -25.46 -0.39
CA SER A 543 27.96 -26.69 -0.62
C SER A 543 29.30 -26.40 -1.31
N THR A 544 29.33 -25.49 -2.29
CA THR A 544 30.58 -25.05 -2.93
C THR A 544 31.52 -24.41 -1.91
N MET A 545 30.99 -23.57 -1.01
CA MET A 545 31.76 -22.96 0.06
C MET A 545 32.36 -24.02 0.99
N GLY A 546 31.56 -25.01 1.43
CA GLY A 546 32.05 -26.10 2.27
C GLY A 546 33.20 -26.90 1.62
N LEU A 547 33.03 -27.31 0.36
CA LEU A 547 34.06 -28.04 -0.38
C LEU A 547 35.32 -27.21 -0.65
N ALA A 548 35.18 -25.90 -0.82
CA ALA A 548 36.31 -25.00 -0.99
C ALA A 548 37.05 -24.74 0.34
N MET A 549 36.33 -24.70 1.47
CA MET A 549 36.95 -24.63 2.80
C MET A 549 37.77 -25.88 3.11
N GLU A 550 37.28 -27.08 2.74
CA GLU A 550 38.04 -28.33 2.87
C GLU A 550 39.33 -28.31 2.04
N ALA A 551 39.26 -27.85 0.78
CA ALA A 551 40.44 -27.72 -0.09
C ALA A 551 41.43 -26.67 0.42
N ALA A 552 40.95 -25.53 0.91
CA ALA A 552 41.79 -24.50 1.53
C ALA A 552 42.51 -25.04 2.77
N ALA A 553 41.80 -25.78 3.63
CA ALA A 553 42.40 -26.41 4.81
C ALA A 553 43.47 -27.43 4.42
N ALA A 554 43.22 -28.26 3.40
CA ALA A 554 44.20 -29.23 2.90
C ALA A 554 45.46 -28.56 2.30
N ALA A 555 45.30 -27.39 1.68
CA ALA A 555 46.38 -26.59 1.11
C ALA A 555 47.00 -25.58 2.09
N ASN A 556 46.54 -25.56 3.36
CA ASN A 556 46.96 -24.61 4.39
C ASN A 556 46.82 -23.13 3.97
N LEU A 557 45.67 -22.81 3.36
CA LEU A 557 45.27 -21.45 2.95
C LEU A 557 44.27 -20.86 3.94
N ASP A 558 44.36 -19.54 4.15
CA ASP A 558 43.30 -18.82 4.85
C ASP A 558 42.06 -18.72 3.97
N PHE A 559 40.87 -18.75 4.58
CA PHE A 559 39.59 -18.67 3.86
C PHE A 559 38.76 -17.49 4.38
N PHE A 560 38.49 -16.53 3.51
CA PHE A 560 37.73 -15.32 3.82
C PHE A 560 36.34 -15.43 3.22
N VAL A 561 35.30 -15.29 4.03
CA VAL A 561 33.91 -15.19 3.55
C VAL A 561 33.49 -13.73 3.61
N LEU A 562 33.11 -13.16 2.47
CA LEU A 562 32.59 -11.80 2.43
C LEU A 562 31.12 -11.83 2.77
N ASP A 563 30.80 -11.28 3.94
CA ASP A 563 29.43 -11.28 4.45
C ASP A 563 28.51 -10.50 3.52
N ARG A 564 27.32 -11.02 3.25
CA ARG A 564 26.38 -10.43 2.30
C ARG A 564 25.10 -10.04 3.02
N VAL A 565 24.57 -8.86 2.71
CA VAL A 565 23.28 -8.46 3.28
C VAL A 565 22.21 -9.44 2.78
N ASN A 566 21.39 -9.96 3.69
CA ASN A 566 20.28 -10.83 3.33
C ASN A 566 19.29 -10.04 2.46
N PRO A 567 19.00 -10.45 1.21
CA PRO A 567 18.24 -9.66 0.24
C PRO A 567 16.79 -9.39 0.64
#